data_AF-A0AAE9EKL2-F1
#
_entry.id   AF-A0AAE9EKL2-F1
#
_cell.length_a   1.000
_cell.length_b   1.000
_cell.length_c   1.000
_cell.angle_alpha   90.00
_cell.angle_beta   90.00
_cell.angle_gamma   90.00
#
_symmetry.space_group_name_H-M   'P 1'
#
loop_
_entity.id
_entity.type
_entity.pdbx_description
1 polymer ?
#
loop_
_entity_poly.entity_id
_entity_poly.type
_entity_poly.pdbx_seq_one_letter_code
_entity_poly.pdbx_strand_id
1 'polypeptide(L)'
;MLNDSFELTLAPREGFKVYIDIFLMYQGVDNGTVTHNWVGGLSPDGTKYKYSYPVYDPWCAADLQGHIFWVTCTPNEKVVKEYGALWYLDHLTSKYSWNSSGKNVKKNGKFTKDQMKDVYKVFKGKK
;
A
#
# COMPACT_ATOMS: atom_id res chain seq x y z
N MET A 1 -13.43 12.28 2.93
CA MET A 1 -13.60 12.55 1.49
C MET A 1 -13.80 11.23 0.76
N LEU A 2 -14.54 11.25 -0.35
CA LEU A 2 -14.80 10.06 -1.18
C LEU A 2 -13.56 9.61 -1.96
N ASN A 3 -12.83 10.55 -2.55
CA ASN A 3 -11.68 10.28 -3.42
C ASN A 3 -10.40 10.84 -2.81
N ASP A 4 -9.90 10.24 -1.74
CA ASP A 4 -8.65 10.66 -1.10
C ASP A 4 -7.45 9.77 -1.43
N SER A 5 -7.67 8.59 -2.00
CA SER A 5 -6.61 7.65 -2.37
C SER A 5 -7.05 6.73 -3.50
N PHE A 6 -6.08 6.09 -4.16
CA PHE A 6 -6.32 5.16 -5.25
C PHE A 6 -5.45 3.92 -5.11
N GLU A 7 -6.09 2.77 -5.33
CA GLU A 7 -5.51 1.43 -5.26
C GLU A 7 -6.05 0.62 -6.45
N LEU A 8 -5.18 -0.16 -7.08
CA LEU A 8 -5.53 -1.07 -8.16
C LEU A 8 -5.02 -2.47 -7.83
N THR A 9 -5.93 -3.43 -7.68
CA THR A 9 -5.57 -4.85 -7.63
C THR A 9 -5.63 -5.43 -9.04
N LEU A 10 -4.48 -5.87 -9.55
CA LEU A 10 -4.36 -6.61 -10.79
C LEU A 10 -4.46 -8.11 -10.49
N ALA A 11 -5.30 -8.80 -11.25
CA ALA A 11 -5.49 -10.24 -11.15
C ALA A 11 -5.17 -10.90 -12.50
N PRO A 12 -4.39 -12.00 -12.52
CA PRO A 12 -4.15 -12.76 -13.73
C PRO A 12 -5.47 -13.33 -14.26
N ARG A 13 -5.64 -13.24 -15.58
CA ARG A 13 -6.84 -13.76 -16.25
C ARG A 13 -6.92 -15.28 -16.17
N GLU A 14 -5.77 -15.95 -16.33
CA GLU A 14 -5.61 -17.40 -16.35
C GLU A 14 -4.36 -17.80 -15.57
N GLY A 15 -4.25 -19.07 -15.20
CA GLY A 15 -3.10 -19.60 -14.44
C GLY A 15 -3.21 -19.36 -12.93
N PHE A 16 -2.05 -19.28 -12.28
CA PHE A 16 -1.97 -19.16 -10.81
C PHE A 16 -2.44 -17.78 -10.35
N LYS A 17 -3.27 -17.73 -9.30
CA LYS A 17 -3.84 -16.48 -8.77
C LYS A 17 -2.80 -15.73 -7.92
N VAL A 18 -1.93 -14.97 -8.57
CA VAL A 18 -1.03 -14.00 -7.93
C VAL A 18 -1.59 -12.60 -8.15
N TYR A 19 -2.04 -11.95 -7.08
CA TYR A 19 -2.52 -10.57 -7.16
C TYR A 19 -1.36 -9.59 -7.02
N ILE A 20 -1.43 -8.49 -7.75
CA ILE A 20 -0.50 -7.36 -7.60
C ILE A 20 -1.33 -6.13 -7.24
N ASP A 21 -1.06 -5.56 -6.07
CA ASP A 21 -1.68 -4.32 -5.64
C ASP A 21 -0.76 -3.14 -5.98
N ILE A 22 -1.29 -2.19 -6.74
CA ILE A 22 -0.62 -0.94 -7.12
C ILE A 22 -1.28 0.18 -6.34
N PHE A 23 -0.48 0.87 -5.53
CA PHE A 23 -0.92 2.00 -4.73
C PHE A 23 -0.39 3.30 -5.30
N LEU A 24 -1.23 4.34 -5.32
CA LEU A 24 -0.74 5.70 -5.51
C LEU A 24 -0.24 6.22 -4.16
N MET A 25 0.98 6.76 -4.18
CA MET A 25 1.61 7.36 -3.00
C MET A 25 1.43 8.87 -3.01
N TYR A 26 0.99 9.39 -1.86
CA TYR A 26 0.68 10.79 -1.65
C TYR A 26 1.63 11.37 -0.60
N GLN A 27 1.93 12.66 -0.73
CA GLN A 27 2.65 13.40 0.30
C GLN A 27 1.71 13.77 1.45
N GLY A 28 2.16 13.56 2.68
CA GLY A 28 1.57 14.09 3.89
C GLY A 28 2.27 15.40 4.26
N VAL A 29 1.50 16.48 4.31
CA VAL A 29 1.99 17.83 4.58
C VAL A 29 1.47 18.30 5.93
N ASP A 30 2.38 18.64 6.83
CA ASP A 30 2.06 19.27 8.11
C ASP A 30 2.73 20.66 8.13
N ASN A 31 1.96 21.71 8.46
CA ASN A 31 2.46 23.10 8.50
C ASN A 31 3.22 23.53 7.23
N GLY A 32 2.78 23.09 6.06
CA GLY A 32 3.39 23.42 4.77
C GLY A 32 4.66 22.62 4.42
N THR A 33 5.10 21.69 5.27
CA THR A 33 6.27 20.85 5.02
C THR A 33 5.85 19.39 4.83
N VAL A 34 6.46 18.70 3.86
CA VAL A 34 6.25 17.26 3.67
C VAL A 34 6.91 16.50 4.83
N THR A 35 6.11 15.82 5.65
CA THR A 35 6.58 15.10 6.84
C THR A 35 6.60 13.59 6.66
N HIS A 36 5.77 13.07 5.76
CA HIS A 36 5.64 11.65 5.49
C HIS A 36 5.07 11.44 4.08
N ASN A 37 5.18 10.20 3.60
CA ASN A 37 4.39 9.71 2.48
C ASN A 37 3.27 8.82 3.02
N TRP A 38 2.24 8.59 2.22
CA TRP A 38 1.18 7.66 2.60
C TRP A 38 0.47 7.05 1.40
N VAL A 39 -0.10 5.85 1.61
CA VAL A 39 -1.06 5.24 0.69
C VAL A 39 -2.36 4.95 1.41
N GLY A 40 -3.46 4.89 0.66
CA GLY A 40 -4.74 4.42 1.17
C GLY A 40 -4.88 2.91 1.06
N GLY A 41 -5.80 2.36 1.85
CA GLY A 41 -6.29 0.99 1.65
C GLY A 41 -7.76 0.89 2.04
N LEU A 42 -8.44 -0.13 1.53
CA LEU A 42 -9.88 -0.30 1.71
C LEU A 42 -10.24 -1.76 2.01
N SER A 43 -10.91 -2.00 3.13
CA SER A 43 -11.52 -3.29 3.41
C SER A 43 -12.83 -3.48 2.63
N PRO A 44 -13.23 -4.72 2.32
CA PRO A 44 -14.50 -5.03 1.67
C PRO A 44 -15.75 -4.50 2.42
N ASP A 45 -15.65 -4.28 3.73
CA ASP A 45 -16.72 -3.73 4.56
C ASP A 45 -16.81 -2.20 4.52
N GLY A 46 -15.96 -1.55 3.71
CA GLY A 46 -15.87 -0.10 3.56
C GLY A 46 -14.93 0.58 4.55
N THR A 47 -14.31 -0.14 5.49
CA THR A 47 -13.35 0.46 6.43
C THR A 47 -12.11 0.93 5.67
N LYS A 48 -11.75 2.20 5.88
CA LYS A 48 -10.60 2.84 5.24
C LYS A 48 -9.37 2.79 6.13
N TYR A 49 -8.22 2.64 5.50
CA TYR A 49 -6.91 2.61 6.13
C TYR A 49 -5.98 3.62 5.49
N LYS A 50 -5.05 4.12 6.30
CA LYS A 50 -3.94 4.98 5.88
C LYS A 50 -2.64 4.33 6.36
N TYR A 51 -1.73 4.10 5.43
CA TYR A 51 -0.40 3.57 5.70
C TYR A 51 0.60 4.70 5.55
N SER A 52 1.36 4.99 6.60
CA SER A 52 2.33 6.10 6.62
C SER A 52 3.75 5.59 6.42
N TYR A 53 4.47 6.22 5.50
CA TYR A 53 5.84 5.90 5.14
C TYR A 53 6.74 7.10 5.43
N PRO A 54 8.04 6.90 5.70
CA PRO A 54 8.98 8.01 5.74
C PRO A 54 9.01 8.78 4.43
N VAL A 55 9.51 10.02 4.47
CA VAL A 55 9.90 10.72 3.25
C VAL A 55 11.01 9.90 2.57
N TYR A 56 10.77 9.54 1.32
CA TYR A 56 11.75 8.85 0.50
C TYR A 56 12.76 9.84 -0.07
N ASP A 57 13.96 9.32 -0.25
CA ASP A 57 15.04 9.96 -0.99
C ASP A 57 14.72 9.96 -2.50
N PRO A 58 15.54 10.62 -3.34
CA PRO A 58 15.46 10.42 -4.79
C PRO A 58 15.48 8.94 -5.17
N TRP A 59 14.88 8.61 -6.30
CA TRP A 59 14.77 7.22 -6.74
C TRP A 59 16.11 6.68 -7.26
N CYS A 60 16.49 5.50 -6.79
CA CYS A 60 17.56 4.68 -7.31
C CYS A 60 17.00 3.51 -8.13
N ALA A 61 17.82 2.91 -8.99
CA ALA A 61 17.47 1.71 -9.74
C ALA A 61 17.93 0.44 -9.00
N ALA A 62 17.09 -0.59 -8.98
CA ALA A 62 17.43 -1.92 -8.50
C ALA A 62 16.93 -2.98 -9.47
N ASP A 63 17.61 -4.13 -9.49
CA ASP A 63 17.15 -5.31 -10.23
C ASP A 63 16.23 -6.16 -9.35
N LEU A 64 15.08 -6.55 -9.90
CA LEU A 64 14.20 -7.56 -9.35
C LEU A 64 13.95 -8.61 -10.43
N GLN A 65 14.67 -9.73 -10.34
CA GLN A 65 14.58 -10.86 -11.27
C GLN A 65 14.82 -10.48 -12.74
N GLY A 66 15.83 -9.64 -13.02
CA GLY A 66 16.17 -9.21 -14.38
C GLY A 66 15.38 -8.01 -14.89
N HIS A 67 14.54 -7.41 -14.05
CA HIS A 67 13.76 -6.22 -14.36
C HIS A 67 14.19 -5.05 -13.49
N ILE A 68 14.33 -3.88 -14.09
CA ILE A 68 14.69 -2.66 -13.37
C ILE A 68 13.46 -2.04 -12.71
N PHE A 69 13.56 -1.80 -11.41
CA PHE A 69 12.59 -1.09 -10.60
C PHE A 69 13.20 0.15 -9.96
N TRP A 70 12.37 1.17 -9.78
CA TRP A 70 12.72 2.37 -9.02
C TRP A 70 12.44 2.11 -7.54
N VAL A 71 13.48 2.25 -6.73
CA VAL A 71 13.45 2.04 -5.27
C VAL A 71 14.04 3.25 -4.57
N THR A 72 13.86 3.33 -3.26
CA THR A 72 14.61 4.27 -2.41
C THR A 72 16.11 3.99 -2.51
N CYS A 73 16.95 5.03 -2.49
CA CYS A 73 18.41 4.89 -2.47
C CYS A 73 18.95 4.36 -1.12
N THR A 74 18.19 4.50 -0.03
CA THR A 74 18.51 3.96 1.30
C THR A 74 17.50 2.88 1.75
N PRO A 75 17.35 1.76 1.00
CA PRO A 75 16.30 0.77 1.23
C PRO A 75 16.33 0.18 2.64
N ASN A 76 17.51 -0.11 3.19
CA ASN A 76 17.63 -0.65 4.54
C ASN A 76 17.06 0.30 5.60
N GLU A 77 17.28 1.61 5.47
CA GLU A 77 16.73 2.59 6.43
C GLU A 77 15.20 2.61 6.41
N LYS A 78 14.60 2.53 5.21
CA LYS A 78 13.14 2.56 5.07
C LYS A 78 12.51 1.28 5.59
N VAL A 79 13.07 0.13 5.22
CA VAL A 79 12.59 -1.18 5.68
C VAL A 79 12.69 -1.30 7.20
N VAL A 80 13.80 -0.87 7.81
CA VAL A 80 13.95 -0.89 9.28
C VAL A 80 12.94 0.04 9.95
N LYS A 81 12.64 1.20 9.37
CA LYS A 81 11.65 2.14 9.93
C LYS A 81 10.22 1.61 9.83
N GLU A 82 9.91 0.88 8.76
CA GLU A 82 8.57 0.35 8.50
C GLU A 82 8.31 -0.97 9.24
N TYR A 83 9.27 -1.89 9.22
CA TYR A 83 9.13 -3.27 9.70
C TYR A 83 9.95 -3.57 10.96
N GLY A 84 10.84 -2.66 11.38
CA GLY A 84 11.69 -2.81 12.57
C GLY A 84 13.07 -3.40 12.28
N ALA A 85 13.94 -3.40 13.30
CA ALA A 85 15.32 -3.87 13.17
C ALA A 85 15.45 -5.36 12.81
N LEU A 86 14.40 -6.15 13.08
CA LEU A 86 14.36 -7.60 12.83
C LEU A 86 13.45 -7.94 11.63
N TRP A 87 13.32 -7.02 10.65
CA TRP A 87 12.46 -7.19 9.48
C TRP A 87 12.76 -8.46 8.66
N TYR A 88 13.98 -8.98 8.76
CA TYR A 88 14.46 -10.18 8.07
C TYR A 88 14.06 -11.48 8.78
N LEU A 89 13.44 -11.40 9.97
CA LEU A 89 12.89 -12.57 10.64
C LEU A 89 11.50 -12.86 10.06
N ASP A 90 11.33 -14.09 9.58
CA ASP A 90 10.05 -14.53 9.06
C ASP A 90 8.97 -14.49 10.14
N HIS A 91 7.83 -13.90 9.77
CA HIS A 91 6.61 -13.98 10.54
C HIS A 91 5.70 -15.03 9.91
N LEU A 92 5.09 -15.89 10.75
CA LEU A 92 4.09 -16.84 10.26
C LEU A 92 2.98 -16.10 9.52
N THR A 93 2.83 -16.36 8.22
CA THR A 93 1.82 -15.73 7.36
C THR A 93 0.41 -15.90 7.93
N SER A 94 0.13 -17.02 8.61
CA SER A 94 -1.14 -17.28 9.29
C SER A 94 -1.48 -16.32 10.44
N LYS A 95 -0.48 -15.60 10.96
CA LYS A 95 -0.63 -14.60 12.02
C LYS A 95 -0.50 -13.16 11.51
N TYR A 96 -0.23 -12.98 10.22
CA TYR A 96 -0.09 -11.66 9.61
C TYR A 96 -1.44 -11.14 9.14
N SER A 97 -1.78 -9.92 9.54
CA SER A 97 -2.94 -9.18 9.07
C SER A 97 -2.49 -7.84 8.51
N TRP A 98 -2.66 -7.65 7.20
CA TRP A 98 -2.23 -6.45 6.47
C TRP A 98 -2.73 -5.14 7.09
N ASN A 99 -3.91 -5.16 7.70
CA ASN A 99 -4.58 -3.97 8.24
C ASN A 99 -4.33 -3.70 9.74
N SER A 100 -3.52 -4.52 10.41
CA SER A 100 -3.32 -4.39 11.87
C SER A 100 -1.95 -4.86 12.38
N SER A 101 -1.24 -5.72 11.66
CA SER A 101 0.09 -6.19 12.07
C SER A 101 1.18 -5.12 11.89
N GLY A 102 1.05 -4.26 10.89
CA GLY A 102 1.97 -3.15 10.66
C GLY A 102 1.80 -2.04 11.69
N LYS A 103 2.89 -1.37 12.09
CA LYS A 103 2.82 -0.19 12.98
C LYS A 103 2.45 1.09 12.23
N ASN A 104 2.57 1.06 10.91
CA ASN A 104 2.33 2.19 10.02
C ASN A 104 0.89 2.32 9.53
N VAL A 105 -0.01 1.40 9.88
CA VAL A 105 -1.41 1.42 9.44
C VAL A 105 -2.34 2.00 10.50
N LYS A 106 -3.26 2.88 10.09
CA LYS A 106 -4.33 3.41 10.93
C LYS A 106 -5.65 3.44 10.18
N LYS A 107 -6.76 3.17 10.88
CA LYS A 107 -8.11 3.42 10.35
C LYS A 107 -8.32 4.93 10.21
N ASN A 108 -8.85 5.37 9.08
CA ASN A 108 -9.06 6.79 8.79
C ASN A 108 -10.46 7.09 8.23
N GLY A 109 -11.42 6.21 8.45
CA GLY A 109 -12.81 6.41 8.09
C GLY A 109 -13.50 5.13 7.67
N LYS A 110 -14.73 5.27 7.17
CA LYS A 110 -15.52 4.18 6.65
C LYS A 110 -16.49 4.70 5.59
N PHE A 111 -16.55 4.02 4.45
CA PHE A 111 -17.56 4.28 3.44
C PHE A 111 -18.87 3.59 3.81
N THR A 112 -19.99 4.24 3.46
CA THR A 112 -21.30 3.59 3.51
C THR A 112 -21.42 2.57 2.37
N LYS A 113 -22.41 1.67 2.47
CA LYS A 113 -22.68 0.68 1.41
C LYS A 113 -22.97 1.33 0.06
N ASP A 114 -23.60 2.50 0.05
CA ASP A 114 -23.90 3.21 -1.20
C ASP A 114 -22.64 3.83 -1.80
N GLN A 115 -21.79 4.45 -0.98
CA GLN A 115 -20.50 4.97 -1.44
C GLN A 115 -19.59 3.86 -1.97
N MET A 116 -19.64 2.67 -1.36
CA MET A 116 -18.88 1.50 -1.82
C MET A 116 -19.22 1.09 -3.26
N LYS A 117 -20.46 1.30 -3.71
CA LYS A 117 -20.85 1.02 -5.11
C LYS A 117 -20.09 1.90 -6.10
N ASP A 118 -19.66 3.09 -5.68
CA ASP A 118 -18.99 4.07 -6.53
C ASP A 118 -17.46 3.97 -6.46
N VAL A 119 -16.90 3.64 -5.30
CA VAL A 119 -15.43 3.62 -5.12
C VAL A 119 -14.81 2.25 -5.37
N TYR A 120 -15.55 1.15 -5.18
CA TYR A 120 -15.02 -0.20 -5.36
C TYR A 120 -15.52 -0.81 -6.67
N LYS A 121 -14.70 -0.72 -7.72
CA LYS A 121 -15.04 -1.21 -9.06
C LYS A 121 -14.25 -2.47 -9.39
N VAL A 122 -14.95 -3.50 -9.87
CA VAL A 122 -14.32 -4.73 -10.36
C VAL A 122 -14.54 -4.81 -11.86
N PHE A 123 -13.44 -4.80 -12.61
CA PHE A 123 -13.46 -4.93 -14.07
C PHE A 123 -13.03 -6.34 -14.45
N LYS A 124 -13.89 -7.03 -15.21
CA LYS A 124 -13.55 -8.35 -15.78
C LYS A 124 -13.21 -8.17 -17.24
N GLY A 125 -12.07 -8.73 -17.67
CA GLY A 125 -11.73 -8.79 -19.09
C GLY A 125 -12.82 -9.50 -19.89
N LYS A 126 -13.09 -9.05 -21.12
CA LYS A 126 -13.98 -9.78 -22.04
C LYS A 126 -13.40 -11.19 -22.27
N LYS A 127 -14.27 -12.20 -22.19
CA LYS A 127 -13.91 -13.57 -22.56
C LYS A 127 -13.49 -13.60 -24.01
#